data_AF-B6QVS6-F1
#
_entry.id   AF-B6QVS6-F1
#
_cell.length_a   1.000
_cell.length_b   1.000
_cell.length_c   1.000
_cell.angle_alpha   90.00
_cell.angle_beta   90.00
_cell.angle_gamma   90.00
#
_symmetry.space_group_name_H-M   'P 1'
#
loop_
_entity.id
_entity.type
_entity.pdbx_description
1 polymer ?
#
loop_
_entity_poly.entity_id
_entity_poly.type
_entity_poly.pdbx_seq_one_letter_code
_entity_poly.pdbx_strand_id
1 'polypeptide(L)'
;MEIFSGSSDSRDWHYVAAAVNASVRVPDYDGPESVVGAERNWWRPKQAVGDMIACEHCYYLYFAASFMEDDWEPVDEEDMVAADGMTTWICDMTLLPMKLAHLKAMRGISSRIFGDAARTIMSSPPCPLNEQDEGVWHGLAPYGSYGGTCARCFAGIIVPFGFQNHFTQLSLPANLKFTCIFNARTPLFSQTMDKLDEAICKQTLPRIQSIMALTRMRLQQQQMLMMSGLMLQGLDYTVTAVQGPGHDRYGFASIGYNYATMSGVQGAQQYHQGMNMNVVNGGDVVLVAQLEQMWKEVE
;
A
#
# COMPACT_ATOMS: atom_id res chain seq x y z
N MET A 1 -15.61 -21.94 -25.21
CA MET A 1 -14.98 -23.25 -24.97
C MET A 1 -13.65 -22.97 -24.31
N GLU A 2 -13.63 -23.15 -22.99
CA GLU A 2 -12.47 -23.27 -22.09
C GLU A 2 -11.29 -22.30 -22.28
N ILE A 3 -11.40 -21.09 -21.71
CA ILE A 3 -10.24 -20.20 -21.45
C ILE A 3 -9.95 -20.10 -19.92
N PHE A 4 -10.77 -20.74 -19.10
CA PHE A 4 -10.70 -20.62 -17.64
C PHE A 4 -10.50 -22.00 -17.00
N SER A 5 -9.27 -22.49 -17.07
CA SER A 5 -8.86 -23.61 -16.22
C SER A 5 -7.43 -23.39 -15.74
N GLY A 6 -7.29 -23.12 -14.45
CA GLY A 6 -6.08 -23.46 -13.71
C GLY A 6 -5.00 -22.39 -13.66
N SER A 7 -5.10 -21.50 -12.70
CA SER A 7 -4.17 -21.39 -11.56
C SER A 7 -4.17 -19.94 -11.08
N SER A 8 -4.49 -19.78 -9.80
CA SER A 8 -4.43 -18.52 -9.04
C SER A 8 -2.98 -18.07 -8.81
N ASP A 9 -2.14 -18.09 -9.84
CA ASP A 9 -0.82 -17.48 -9.79
C ASP A 9 -0.98 -16.09 -10.40
N SER A 10 -0.96 -15.06 -9.54
CA SER A 10 -0.98 -13.63 -9.85
C SER A 10 0.23 -13.16 -10.69
N ARG A 11 0.84 -14.08 -11.44
CA ARG A 11 2.10 -13.97 -12.17
C ARG A 11 1.94 -14.06 -13.69
N ASP A 12 0.76 -14.40 -14.20
CA ASP A 12 0.56 -14.37 -15.65
C ASP A 12 0.24 -12.94 -16.11
N TRP A 13 1.28 -12.23 -16.56
CA TRP A 13 1.16 -10.91 -17.19
C TRP A 13 0.12 -10.91 -18.32
N HIS A 14 -0.09 -12.03 -19.03
CA HIS A 14 -1.13 -12.12 -20.05
C HIS A 14 -2.54 -11.96 -19.47
N TYR A 15 -2.78 -12.48 -18.27
CA TYR A 15 -4.07 -12.32 -17.61
C TYR A 15 -4.31 -10.88 -17.17
N VAL A 16 -3.30 -10.24 -16.56
CA VAL A 16 -3.37 -8.81 -16.20
C VAL A 16 -3.60 -7.95 -17.45
N ALA A 17 -2.85 -8.20 -18.52
CA ALA A 17 -3.01 -7.49 -19.78
C ALA A 17 -4.41 -7.72 -20.40
N ALA A 18 -4.97 -8.92 -20.29
CA ALA A 18 -6.33 -9.21 -20.77
C ALA A 18 -7.39 -8.45 -19.95
N ALA A 19 -7.27 -8.43 -18.63
CA ALA A 19 -8.18 -7.69 -17.74
C ALA A 19 -8.14 -6.17 -18.01
N VAL A 20 -6.95 -5.58 -18.14
CA VAL A 20 -6.81 -4.15 -18.48
C VAL A 20 -7.36 -3.86 -19.89
N ASN A 21 -7.11 -4.72 -20.87
CA ASN A 21 -7.70 -4.54 -22.21
C ASN A 21 -9.22 -4.70 -22.20
N ALA A 22 -9.77 -5.56 -21.35
CA ALA A 22 -11.20 -5.70 -21.16
C ALA A 22 -11.80 -4.41 -20.61
N SER A 23 -11.18 -3.79 -19.59
CA SER A 23 -11.68 -2.52 -19.03
C SER A 23 -11.71 -1.39 -20.07
N VAL A 24 -10.69 -1.29 -20.94
CA VAL A 24 -10.64 -0.29 -22.02
C VAL A 24 -11.69 -0.50 -23.11
N ARG A 25 -12.16 -1.74 -23.30
CA ARG A 25 -13.18 -2.07 -24.31
C ARG A 25 -14.61 -1.83 -23.83
N VAL A 26 -14.83 -1.76 -22.51
CA VAL A 26 -16.11 -1.34 -21.96
C VAL A 26 -16.25 0.17 -22.19
N PRO A 27 -17.39 0.67 -22.70
CA PRO A 27 -17.61 2.10 -22.90
C PRO A 27 -17.21 2.90 -21.65
N ASP A 28 -16.55 4.04 -21.86
CA ASP A 28 -16.18 4.93 -20.76
C ASP A 28 -17.40 5.16 -19.86
N TYR A 29 -17.19 4.96 -18.57
CA TYR A 29 -18.25 5.16 -17.59
C TYR A 29 -18.48 6.67 -17.45
N ASP A 30 -19.58 7.18 -18.01
CA ASP A 30 -20.01 8.61 -18.05
C ASP A 30 -20.30 9.26 -16.67
N GLY A 31 -19.79 8.70 -15.58
CA GLY A 31 -19.95 9.26 -14.24
C GLY A 31 -21.23 8.79 -13.53
N PRO A 32 -21.65 9.45 -12.45
CA PRO A 32 -22.60 8.93 -11.45
C PRO A 32 -24.05 8.75 -11.96
N GLU A 33 -24.27 8.80 -13.27
CA GLU A 33 -25.59 8.61 -13.87
C GLU A 33 -26.03 7.15 -13.75
N SER A 34 -27.28 6.97 -13.33
CA SER A 34 -27.91 5.66 -13.23
C SER A 34 -28.14 5.11 -14.64
N VAL A 35 -27.75 3.87 -14.88
CA VAL A 35 -27.96 3.18 -16.16
C VAL A 35 -28.93 2.03 -15.97
N VAL A 36 -29.61 1.63 -17.04
CA VAL A 36 -30.48 0.45 -16.99
C VAL A 36 -29.64 -0.77 -16.65
N GLY A 37 -30.03 -1.53 -15.62
CA GLY A 37 -29.26 -2.66 -15.10
C GLY A 37 -28.88 -3.66 -16.21
N ALA A 38 -29.83 -4.01 -17.06
CA ALA A 38 -29.64 -4.97 -18.16
C ALA A 38 -28.75 -4.48 -19.32
N GLU A 39 -28.36 -3.20 -19.38
CA GLU A 39 -27.47 -2.67 -20.44
C GLU A 39 -25.99 -2.93 -20.16
N ARG A 40 -25.65 -3.47 -18.98
CA ARG A 40 -24.27 -3.73 -18.55
C ARG A 40 -24.18 -5.04 -17.77
N ASN A 41 -23.00 -5.64 -17.77
CA ASN A 41 -22.70 -6.71 -16.82
C ASN A 41 -22.30 -6.11 -15.47
N TRP A 42 -22.70 -6.78 -14.40
CA TRP A 42 -22.45 -6.34 -13.03
C TRP A 42 -21.85 -7.45 -12.20
N TRP A 43 -21.12 -7.05 -11.17
CA TRP A 43 -20.43 -7.91 -10.25
C TRP A 43 -20.80 -7.53 -8.83
N ARG A 44 -20.91 -8.52 -7.94
CA ARG A 44 -21.18 -8.32 -6.51
C ARG A 44 -20.18 -9.10 -5.65
N PRO A 45 -19.92 -8.65 -4.42
CA PRO A 45 -19.16 -9.44 -3.46
C PRO A 45 -19.91 -10.72 -3.07
N LYS A 46 -19.22 -11.87 -3.07
CA LYS A 46 -19.78 -13.17 -2.61
C LYS A 46 -20.22 -13.11 -1.16
N GLN A 47 -19.42 -12.45 -0.32
CA GLN A 47 -19.85 -12.09 1.02
C GLN A 47 -20.62 -10.78 0.93
N ALA A 48 -21.95 -10.84 1.09
CA ALA A 48 -22.83 -9.68 0.95
C ALA A 48 -22.35 -8.45 1.75
N VAL A 49 -22.25 -7.31 1.06
CA VAL A 49 -21.91 -6.00 1.60
C VAL A 49 -23.05 -5.03 1.27
N GLY A 50 -24.19 -5.18 1.96
CA GLY A 50 -25.43 -4.51 1.53
C GLY A 50 -25.79 -4.89 0.09
N ASP A 51 -26.28 -3.93 -0.67
CA ASP A 51 -26.62 -4.10 -2.09
C ASP A 51 -25.49 -3.65 -3.02
N MET A 52 -24.23 -3.83 -2.59
CA MET A 52 -23.06 -3.33 -3.31
C MET A 52 -22.91 -3.99 -4.68
N ILE A 53 -22.78 -3.15 -5.71
CA ILE A 53 -22.57 -3.56 -7.09
C ILE A 53 -21.43 -2.78 -7.75
N ALA A 54 -20.65 -3.47 -8.57
CA ALA A 54 -19.65 -2.88 -9.45
C ALA A 54 -20.00 -3.21 -10.90
N CYS A 55 -20.00 -2.20 -11.78
CA CYS A 55 -20.11 -2.47 -13.21
C CYS A 55 -18.89 -3.26 -13.70
N GLU A 56 -19.04 -3.97 -14.82
CA GLU A 56 -17.98 -4.75 -15.45
C GLU A 56 -16.66 -3.99 -15.62
N HIS A 57 -16.72 -2.73 -16.07
CA HIS A 57 -15.54 -1.89 -16.19
C HIS A 57 -14.80 -1.72 -14.86
N CYS A 58 -15.51 -1.34 -13.79
CA CYS A 58 -14.91 -1.18 -12.47
C CYS A 58 -14.44 -2.51 -11.89
N TYR A 59 -15.13 -3.62 -12.17
CA TYR A 59 -14.67 -4.95 -11.77
C TYR A 59 -13.31 -5.28 -12.39
N TYR A 60 -13.18 -5.16 -13.71
CA TYR A 60 -11.91 -5.45 -14.39
C TYR A 60 -10.80 -4.48 -14.00
N LEU A 61 -11.13 -3.23 -13.72
CA LEU A 61 -10.16 -2.22 -13.33
C LEU A 61 -9.63 -2.39 -11.91
N TYR A 62 -10.49 -2.80 -10.96
CA TYR A 62 -10.14 -2.83 -9.54
C TYR A 62 -9.92 -4.23 -8.99
N PHE A 63 -10.70 -5.23 -9.40
CA PHE A 63 -10.75 -6.54 -8.73
C PHE A 63 -10.22 -7.70 -9.57
N ALA A 64 -10.43 -7.70 -10.89
CA ALA A 64 -9.89 -8.76 -11.74
C ALA A 64 -8.36 -8.79 -11.71
N ALA A 65 -7.78 -9.98 -11.76
CA ALA A 65 -6.33 -10.22 -11.63
C ALA A 65 -5.72 -9.69 -10.32
N SER A 66 -6.55 -9.43 -9.30
CA SER A 66 -6.11 -9.04 -7.96
C SER A 66 -6.30 -10.20 -6.98
N PHE A 67 -5.70 -10.09 -5.79
CA PHE A 67 -5.92 -11.05 -4.71
C PHE A 67 -7.37 -11.08 -4.20
N MET A 68 -8.20 -10.11 -4.60
CA MET A 68 -9.61 -10.01 -4.23
C MET A 68 -10.55 -10.60 -5.27
N GLU A 69 -10.05 -11.08 -6.43
CA GLU A 69 -10.90 -11.59 -7.51
C GLU A 69 -11.85 -12.70 -7.04
N ASP A 70 -11.33 -13.63 -6.24
CA ASP A 70 -12.09 -14.76 -5.72
C ASP A 70 -13.22 -14.35 -4.74
N ASP A 71 -13.23 -13.10 -4.26
CA ASP A 71 -14.29 -12.57 -3.39
C ASP A 71 -15.50 -12.03 -4.17
N TRP A 72 -15.46 -12.05 -5.51
CA TRP A 72 -16.49 -11.47 -6.38
C TRP A 72 -17.14 -12.52 -7.29
N GLU A 73 -18.39 -12.27 -7.64
CA GLU A 73 -19.17 -13.09 -8.58
C GLU A 73 -20.01 -12.20 -9.50
N PRO A 74 -20.31 -12.67 -10.73
CA PRO A 74 -21.23 -11.97 -11.61
C PRO A 74 -22.63 -11.94 -10.99
N VAL A 75 -23.37 -10.87 -11.25
CA VAL A 75 -24.79 -10.78 -10.89
C VAL A 75 -25.61 -11.51 -11.95
N ASP A 76 -26.54 -12.36 -11.53
CA ASP A 76 -27.42 -13.10 -12.44
C ASP A 76 -28.41 -12.15 -13.15
N GLU A 77 -28.73 -12.43 -14.42
CA GLU A 77 -29.66 -11.60 -15.22
C GLU A 77 -31.04 -11.48 -14.56
N GLU A 78 -31.48 -12.52 -13.85
CA GLU A 78 -32.75 -12.56 -13.12
C GLU A 78 -32.81 -11.51 -11.99
N ASP A 79 -31.66 -11.23 -11.35
CA ASP A 79 -31.53 -10.24 -10.28
C ASP A 79 -31.45 -8.80 -10.83
N MET A 80 -31.22 -8.64 -12.14
CA MET A 80 -31.11 -7.32 -12.79
C MET A 80 -32.45 -6.71 -13.17
N VAL A 81 -33.56 -7.44 -13.12
CA VAL A 81 -34.85 -6.97 -13.64
C VAL A 81 -35.85 -6.77 -12.50
N ALA A 82 -36.35 -5.55 -12.33
CA ALA A 82 -37.43 -5.24 -11.40
C ALA A 82 -38.76 -5.77 -11.94
N ALA A 83 -39.75 -5.94 -11.08
CA ALA A 83 -41.08 -6.47 -11.46
C ALA A 83 -41.80 -5.63 -12.54
N ASP A 84 -41.37 -4.38 -12.77
CA ASP A 84 -41.86 -3.45 -13.79
C ASP A 84 -40.99 -3.42 -15.08
N GLY A 85 -39.92 -4.21 -15.13
CA GLY A 85 -39.05 -4.37 -16.30
C GLY A 85 -37.90 -3.36 -16.43
N MET A 86 -37.71 -2.43 -15.48
CA MET A 86 -36.60 -1.46 -15.50
C MET A 86 -36.03 -1.20 -14.10
N THR A 87 -34.84 -1.74 -13.82
CA THR A 87 -33.98 -1.23 -12.73
C THR A 87 -32.97 -0.24 -13.28
N THR A 88 -32.71 0.83 -12.54
CA THR A 88 -31.58 1.72 -12.81
C THR A 88 -30.56 1.58 -11.70
N TRP A 89 -29.32 1.28 -12.08
CA TRP A 89 -28.23 0.96 -11.15
C TRP A 89 -27.11 2.00 -11.29
N ILE A 90 -26.43 2.26 -10.17
CA ILE A 90 -25.25 3.13 -10.10
C ILE A 90 -24.10 2.29 -9.58
N CYS A 91 -22.95 2.36 -10.23
CA CYS A 91 -21.77 1.62 -9.79
C CYS A 91 -21.22 2.21 -8.48
N ASP A 92 -21.11 1.40 -7.42
CA ASP A 92 -20.64 1.88 -6.11
C ASP A 92 -19.15 2.23 -6.11
N MET A 93 -18.36 1.64 -7.02
CA MET A 93 -16.96 1.99 -7.19
C MET A 93 -16.76 3.40 -7.76
N THR A 94 -17.81 4.12 -8.13
CA THR A 94 -17.73 5.55 -8.47
C THR A 94 -17.47 6.44 -7.27
N LEU A 95 -17.83 5.96 -6.08
CA LEU A 95 -17.64 6.68 -4.83
C LEU A 95 -16.15 6.74 -4.52
N LEU A 96 -15.60 7.95 -4.45
CA LEU A 96 -14.24 8.18 -4.01
C LEU A 96 -13.84 7.40 -2.72
N PRO A 97 -14.66 7.34 -1.64
CA PRO A 97 -14.30 6.55 -0.47
C PRO A 97 -14.15 5.04 -0.76
N MET A 98 -14.89 4.48 -1.73
CA MET A 98 -14.70 3.08 -2.16
C MET A 98 -13.35 2.90 -2.86
N LYS A 99 -13.00 3.82 -3.78
CA LYS A 99 -11.73 3.78 -4.51
C LYS A 99 -10.52 3.90 -3.58
N LEU A 100 -10.57 4.78 -2.59
CA LEU A 100 -9.47 4.98 -1.64
C LEU A 100 -9.33 3.81 -0.66
N ALA A 101 -10.44 3.25 -0.17
CA ALA A 101 -10.41 2.03 0.63
C ALA A 101 -9.81 0.85 -0.16
N HIS A 102 -10.20 0.70 -1.43
CA HIS A 102 -9.66 -0.31 -2.33
C HIS A 102 -8.15 -0.12 -2.56
N LEU A 103 -7.71 1.09 -2.89
CA LEU A 103 -6.28 1.42 -3.05
C LEU A 103 -5.47 0.99 -1.82
N LYS A 104 -6.01 1.24 -0.63
CA LYS A 104 -5.34 0.87 0.62
C LYS A 104 -5.35 -0.65 0.85
N ALA A 105 -6.46 -1.32 0.54
CA ALA A 105 -6.56 -2.78 0.59
C ALA A 105 -5.52 -3.46 -0.32
N MET A 106 -5.31 -2.92 -1.54
CA MET A 106 -4.29 -3.38 -2.47
C MET A 106 -2.87 -3.25 -1.93
N ARG A 107 -2.53 -2.10 -1.32
CA ARG A 107 -1.21 -1.89 -0.71
C ARG A 107 -0.98 -2.73 0.55
N GLY A 108 -2.04 -3.03 1.29
CA GLY A 108 -1.99 -3.83 2.52
C GLY A 108 -2.18 -5.32 2.32
N ILE A 109 -2.53 -5.76 1.10
CA ILE A 109 -2.95 -7.14 0.77
C ILE A 109 -3.98 -7.65 1.79
N SER A 110 -5.04 -6.88 1.99
CA SER A 110 -6.07 -7.19 2.99
C SER A 110 -7.44 -6.76 2.50
N SER A 111 -8.28 -7.73 2.11
CA SER A 111 -9.65 -7.50 1.64
C SER A 111 -10.55 -6.94 2.75
N ARG A 112 -10.20 -7.18 4.02
CA ARG A 112 -10.92 -6.63 5.18
C ARG A 112 -10.96 -5.11 5.18
N ILE A 113 -9.86 -4.44 4.81
CA ILE A 113 -9.80 -2.97 4.76
C ILE A 113 -10.90 -2.42 3.85
N PHE A 114 -11.06 -3.04 2.68
CA PHE A 114 -12.10 -2.67 1.74
C PHE A 114 -13.49 -3.07 2.23
N GLY A 115 -13.67 -4.32 2.67
CA GLY A 115 -14.98 -4.84 3.09
C GLY A 115 -15.58 -4.09 4.29
N ASP A 116 -14.77 -3.72 5.29
CA ASP A 116 -15.23 -2.96 6.46
C ASP A 116 -15.64 -1.52 6.07
N ALA A 117 -14.85 -0.87 5.22
CA ALA A 117 -15.19 0.44 4.69
C ALA A 117 -16.45 0.38 3.84
N ALA A 118 -16.53 -0.59 2.92
CA ALA A 118 -17.66 -0.76 2.01
C ALA A 118 -18.98 -0.97 2.76
N ARG A 119 -19.01 -1.83 3.80
CA ARG A 119 -20.20 -2.02 4.65
C ARG A 119 -20.69 -0.71 5.25
N THR A 120 -19.77 0.08 5.81
CA THR A 120 -20.12 1.37 6.42
C THR A 120 -20.57 2.37 5.37
N ILE A 121 -19.92 2.40 4.20
CA ILE A 121 -20.29 3.29 3.09
C ILE A 121 -21.67 2.96 2.55
N MET A 122 -22.03 1.68 2.41
CA MET A 122 -23.33 1.25 1.90
C MET A 122 -24.46 1.44 2.90
N SER A 123 -24.19 1.32 4.21
CA SER A 123 -25.21 1.51 5.25
C SER A 123 -25.41 2.96 5.68
N SER A 124 -24.64 3.91 5.14
CA SER A 124 -24.66 5.32 5.54
C SER A 124 -25.32 6.22 4.50
N PRO A 125 -25.95 7.33 4.91
CA PRO A 125 -26.52 8.32 3.98
C PRO A 125 -25.48 8.85 2.98
N PRO A 126 -25.90 9.22 1.75
CA PRO A 126 -25.04 9.85 0.76
C PRO A 126 -24.29 11.06 1.30
N CYS A 127 -23.12 11.37 0.73
CA CYS A 127 -22.30 12.48 1.19
C CYS A 127 -23.03 13.83 0.94
N PRO A 128 -23.40 14.57 2.00
CA PRO A 128 -24.30 15.73 1.86
C PRO A 128 -23.56 16.95 1.31
N LEU A 129 -24.31 17.80 0.60
CA LEU A 129 -23.84 19.09 0.07
C LEU A 129 -24.76 20.21 0.59
N ASN A 130 -24.38 20.86 1.69
CA ASN A 130 -25.17 21.93 2.31
C ASN A 130 -26.64 21.53 2.58
N GLU A 131 -26.83 20.29 3.00
CA GLU A 131 -28.11 19.68 3.30
C GLU A 131 -28.18 19.36 4.79
N GLN A 132 -29.40 19.20 5.30
CA GLN A 132 -29.60 18.62 6.64
C GLN A 132 -29.32 17.13 6.53
N ASP A 133 -28.49 16.61 7.43
CA ASP A 133 -28.10 15.22 7.45
C ASP A 133 -28.10 14.71 8.88
N GLU A 134 -28.92 13.69 9.14
CA GLU A 134 -29.00 12.99 10.44
C GLU A 134 -27.94 11.88 10.55
N GLY A 135 -27.05 11.76 9.57
CA GLY A 135 -25.95 10.80 9.56
C GLY A 135 -24.94 10.99 10.70
N VAL A 136 -24.03 10.02 10.83
CA VAL A 136 -22.92 10.10 11.79
C VAL A 136 -21.81 10.97 11.22
N TRP A 137 -21.32 11.91 12.04
CA TRP A 137 -20.30 12.88 11.68
C TRP A 137 -19.05 12.78 12.55
N HIS A 138 -17.89 13.00 11.94
CA HIS A 138 -16.60 12.98 12.61
C HIS A 138 -15.83 14.28 12.36
N GLY A 139 -15.40 14.96 13.41
CA GLY A 139 -14.61 16.18 13.36
C GLY A 139 -13.19 15.96 13.86
N LEU A 140 -12.26 16.80 13.39
CA LEU A 140 -10.86 16.76 13.83
C LEU A 140 -10.74 17.10 15.31
N ALA A 141 -10.19 16.21 16.12
CA ALA A 141 -9.95 16.47 17.54
C ALA A 141 -8.70 17.37 17.72
N PRO A 142 -8.63 18.21 18.78
CA PRO A 142 -9.69 18.56 19.73
C PRO A 142 -10.51 19.80 19.32
N TYR A 143 -10.25 20.40 18.15
CA TYR A 143 -10.76 21.74 17.79
C TYR A 143 -11.91 21.74 16.76
N GLY A 144 -12.28 20.59 16.22
CA GLY A 144 -13.10 20.46 15.01
C GLY A 144 -14.59 20.50 15.25
N SER A 145 -15.15 21.68 15.55
CA SER A 145 -16.60 21.91 15.54
C SER A 145 -17.13 22.42 14.18
N TYR A 146 -16.24 22.80 13.25
CA TYR A 146 -16.60 23.45 11.98
C TYR A 146 -16.25 22.65 10.71
N GLY A 147 -15.41 21.62 10.82
CA GLY A 147 -14.98 20.77 9.70
C GLY A 147 -15.33 19.31 9.97
N GLY A 148 -16.41 18.83 9.34
CA GLY A 148 -16.99 17.52 9.58
C GLY A 148 -16.78 16.57 8.40
N THR A 149 -16.55 15.31 8.72
CA THR A 149 -16.47 14.20 7.77
C THR A 149 -17.68 13.30 7.97
N CYS A 150 -18.46 13.06 6.91
CA CYS A 150 -19.59 12.13 6.97
C CYS A 150 -19.09 10.68 7.12
N ALA A 151 -19.96 9.79 7.59
CA ALA A 151 -19.63 8.38 7.83
C ALA A 151 -18.99 7.67 6.61
N ARG A 152 -19.49 7.91 5.38
CA ARG A 152 -18.94 7.32 4.15
C ARG A 152 -17.48 7.73 3.93
N CYS A 153 -17.21 9.04 3.95
CA CYS A 153 -15.86 9.56 3.76
C CYS A 153 -14.94 9.18 4.92
N PHE A 154 -15.44 9.15 6.15
CA PHE A 154 -14.64 8.73 7.31
C PHE A 154 -14.18 7.28 7.17
N ALA A 155 -15.11 6.38 6.81
CA ALA A 155 -14.83 4.95 6.64
C ALA A 155 -13.91 4.65 5.45
N GLY A 156 -14.04 5.37 4.34
CA GLY A 156 -13.25 5.09 3.13
C GLY A 156 -11.97 5.91 2.95
N ILE A 157 -11.85 7.06 3.63
CA ILE A 157 -10.74 8.02 3.44
C ILE A 157 -9.88 8.15 4.70
N ILE A 158 -10.47 8.12 5.90
CA ILE A 158 -9.72 8.35 7.14
C ILE A 158 -9.28 7.04 7.78
N VAL A 159 -10.23 6.12 8.00
CA VAL A 159 -9.98 4.84 8.68
C VAL A 159 -8.92 3.98 7.97
N PRO A 160 -8.94 3.80 6.63
CA PRO A 160 -7.98 2.91 5.96
C PRO A 160 -6.54 3.40 6.11
N PHE A 161 -6.35 4.72 6.24
CA PHE A 161 -5.04 5.35 6.39
C PHE A 161 -4.59 5.47 7.86
N GLY A 162 -5.42 5.04 8.82
CA GLY A 162 -5.02 4.96 10.23
C GLY A 162 -5.16 6.28 11.01
N PHE A 163 -5.90 7.26 10.49
CA PHE A 163 -6.06 8.58 11.13
C PHE A 163 -7.28 8.69 12.05
N GLN A 164 -8.07 7.62 12.23
CA GLN A 164 -9.32 7.65 12.99
C GLN A 164 -9.17 8.17 14.43
N ASN A 165 -8.03 7.94 15.07
CA ASN A 165 -7.77 8.37 16.45
C ASN A 165 -7.58 9.89 16.59
N HIS A 166 -7.44 10.62 15.47
CA HIS A 166 -7.40 12.08 15.43
C HIS A 166 -8.76 12.71 15.22
N PHE A 167 -9.82 11.90 15.19
CA PHE A 167 -11.19 12.35 15.00
C PHE A 167 -12.04 12.01 16.23
N THR A 168 -13.05 12.84 16.44
CA THR A 168 -14.09 12.61 17.45
C THR A 168 -15.45 12.66 16.77
N GLN A 169 -16.39 11.84 17.24
CA GLN A 169 -17.75 11.90 16.74
C GLN A 169 -18.40 13.22 17.18
N LEU A 170 -19.01 13.92 16.23
CA LEU A 170 -19.70 15.18 16.47
C LEU A 170 -21.15 14.92 16.83
N SER A 171 -21.63 15.67 17.82
CA SER A 171 -23.06 15.79 18.12
C SER A 171 -23.57 17.08 17.49
N LEU A 172 -24.10 16.98 16.27
CA LEU A 172 -24.61 18.14 15.53
C LEU A 172 -26.09 18.40 15.89
N PRO A 173 -26.52 19.68 15.96
CA PRO A 173 -27.94 20.00 16.07
C PRO A 173 -28.71 19.53 14.82
N ALA A 174 -29.92 18.99 14.99
CA ALA A 174 -30.72 18.40 13.92
C ALA A 174 -31.00 19.32 12.71
N ASN A 175 -30.97 20.64 12.91
CA ASN A 175 -31.27 21.62 11.85
C ASN A 175 -30.04 22.20 11.16
N LEU A 176 -28.83 21.77 11.54
CA LEU A 176 -27.60 22.36 11.01
C LEU A 176 -27.27 21.75 9.64
N LYS A 177 -27.14 22.61 8.64
CA LYS A 177 -26.64 22.18 7.33
C LYS A 177 -25.13 22.04 7.40
N PHE A 178 -24.63 20.88 7.02
CA PHE A 178 -23.21 20.59 7.00
C PHE A 178 -22.77 20.20 5.60
N THR A 179 -21.51 20.44 5.30
CA THR A 179 -20.88 19.96 4.07
C THR A 179 -19.66 19.16 4.46
N CYS A 180 -19.55 17.94 3.96
CA CYS A 180 -18.38 17.12 4.23
C CYS A 180 -17.13 17.75 3.62
N ILE A 181 -16.04 17.80 4.38
CA ILE A 181 -14.74 18.31 3.90
C ILE A 181 -14.18 17.53 2.70
N PHE A 182 -14.62 16.28 2.52
CA PHE A 182 -14.26 15.42 1.38
C PHE A 182 -15.34 15.39 0.28
N ASN A 183 -16.32 16.31 0.30
CA ASN A 183 -17.30 16.38 -0.78
C ASN A 183 -16.64 16.94 -2.05
N ALA A 184 -16.49 16.08 -3.06
CA ALA A 184 -15.83 16.40 -4.33
C ALA A 184 -16.45 17.58 -5.11
N ARG A 185 -17.68 17.99 -4.79
CA ARG A 185 -18.35 19.14 -5.41
C ARG A 185 -17.96 20.49 -4.80
N THR A 186 -17.02 20.49 -3.86
CA THR A 186 -16.60 21.71 -3.14
C THR A 186 -15.13 22.04 -3.40
N PRO A 187 -14.74 23.32 -3.45
CA PRO A 187 -13.33 23.72 -3.54
C PRO A 187 -12.49 23.29 -2.34
N LEU A 188 -13.13 22.98 -1.20
CA LEU A 188 -12.47 22.47 0.00
C LEU A 188 -11.92 21.06 -0.20
N PHE A 189 -12.48 20.31 -1.14
CA PHE A 189 -12.07 18.94 -1.43
C PHE A 189 -10.59 18.83 -1.76
N SER A 190 -10.10 19.59 -2.76
CA SER A 190 -8.69 19.51 -3.18
C SER A 190 -7.76 19.90 -2.03
N GLN A 191 -8.04 21.02 -1.36
CA GLN A 191 -7.25 21.49 -0.22
C GLN A 191 -7.19 20.46 0.92
N THR A 192 -8.30 19.76 1.17
CA THR A 192 -8.36 18.73 2.21
C THR A 192 -7.60 17.48 1.78
N MET A 193 -7.69 17.08 0.51
CA MET A 193 -6.92 15.97 -0.03
C MET A 193 -5.42 16.24 -0.01
N ASP A 194 -4.98 17.46 -0.35
CA ASP A 194 -3.57 17.86 -0.28
C ASP A 194 -3.04 17.79 1.16
N LYS A 195 -3.84 18.24 2.14
CA LYS A 195 -3.47 18.15 3.56
C LYS A 195 -3.45 16.71 4.07
N LEU A 196 -4.35 15.86 3.58
CA LEU A 196 -4.35 14.45 3.91
C LEU A 196 -3.11 13.76 3.33
N ASP A 197 -2.72 14.07 2.09
CA ASP A 197 -1.52 13.52 1.47
C ASP A 197 -0.25 13.95 2.22
N GLU A 198 -0.14 15.24 2.59
CA GLU A 198 0.94 15.74 3.46
C GLU A 198 1.02 14.96 4.79
N ALA A 199 -0.13 14.65 5.40
CA ALA A 199 -0.18 13.88 6.64
C ALA A 199 0.28 12.42 6.43
N ILE A 200 -0.11 11.78 5.32
CA ILE A 200 0.34 10.42 4.95
C ILE A 200 1.86 10.40 4.73
N CYS A 201 2.39 11.38 4.01
CA CYS A 201 3.83 11.51 3.78
C CYS A 201 4.59 11.69 5.10
N LYS A 202 4.12 12.56 6.00
CA LYS A 202 4.74 12.75 7.33
C LYS A 202 4.73 11.50 8.21
N GLN A 203 3.71 10.64 8.08
CA GLN A 203 3.64 9.39 8.83
C GLN A 203 4.63 8.33 8.30
N THR A 204 4.84 8.27 6.98
CA THR A 204 5.57 7.18 6.34
C THR A 204 7.05 7.51 6.09
N LEU A 205 7.36 8.75 5.69
CA LEU A 205 8.69 9.17 5.25
C LEU A 205 9.78 9.01 6.33
N PRO A 206 9.58 9.38 7.61
CA PRO A 206 10.61 9.20 8.63
C PRO A 206 10.96 7.71 8.85
N ARG A 207 9.97 6.82 8.70
CA ARG A 207 10.19 5.38 8.84
C ARG A 207 11.05 4.86 7.70
N ILE A 208 10.76 5.27 6.47
CA ILE A 208 11.58 4.92 5.29
C ILE A 208 13.02 5.42 5.48
N GLN A 209 13.19 6.70 5.83
CA GLN A 209 14.50 7.30 6.04
C GLN A 209 15.32 6.59 7.13
N SER A 210 14.69 6.20 8.24
CA SER A 210 15.39 5.47 9.33
C SER A 210 15.85 4.07 8.89
N ILE A 211 15.02 3.32 8.15
CA ILE A 211 15.38 2.01 7.61
C ILE A 211 16.55 2.15 6.63
N MET A 212 16.50 3.16 5.76
CA MET A 212 17.58 3.42 4.81
C MET A 212 18.88 3.86 5.50
N ALA A 213 18.81 4.73 6.51
CA ALA A 213 19.97 5.15 7.29
C ALA A 213 20.64 3.95 8.00
N LEU A 214 19.86 3.09 8.64
CA LEU A 214 20.36 1.86 9.27
C LEU A 214 20.99 0.91 8.24
N THR A 215 20.41 0.81 7.05
CA THR A 215 20.93 -0.04 5.97
C THR A 215 22.27 0.49 5.46
N ARG A 216 22.41 1.80 5.26
CA ARG A 216 23.69 2.45 4.90
C ARG A 216 24.77 2.23 5.97
N MET A 217 24.42 2.38 7.25
CA MET A 217 25.36 2.12 8.35
C MET A 217 25.84 0.67 8.37
N ARG A 218 24.93 -0.31 8.19
CA ARG A 218 25.30 -1.73 8.11
C ARG A 218 26.22 -2.04 6.92
N LEU A 219 25.97 -1.43 5.77
CA LEU A 219 26.83 -1.57 4.59
C LEU A 219 28.22 -0.97 4.84
N GLN A 220 28.29 0.24 5.41
CA GLN A 220 29.58 0.87 5.73
C GLN A 220 30.36 0.06 6.77
N GLN A 221 29.68 -0.49 7.79
CA GLN A 221 30.29 -1.36 8.77
C GLN A 221 30.82 -2.65 8.14
N GLN A 222 30.05 -3.26 7.22
CA GLN A 222 30.49 -4.44 6.48
C GLN A 222 31.77 -4.15 5.69
N GLN A 223 31.76 -3.07 4.90
CA GLN A 223 32.93 -2.66 4.11
C GLN A 223 34.14 -2.35 4.99
N MET A 224 33.93 -1.66 6.12
CA MET A 224 35.00 -1.37 7.08
C MET A 224 35.64 -2.64 7.63
N LEU A 225 34.83 -3.61 8.07
CA LEU A 225 35.32 -4.89 8.59
C LEU A 225 36.06 -5.71 7.54
N MET A 226 35.60 -5.69 6.29
CA MET A 226 36.28 -6.37 5.19
C MET A 226 37.62 -5.70 4.87
N MET A 227 37.66 -4.37 4.78
CA MET A 227 38.89 -3.64 4.47
C MET A 227 39.94 -3.72 5.59
N SER A 228 39.51 -3.62 6.85
CA SER A 228 40.41 -3.81 7.99
C SER A 228 40.92 -5.25 8.06
N GLY A 229 40.05 -6.22 7.76
CA GLY A 229 40.41 -7.63 7.65
C GLY A 229 41.50 -7.89 6.61
N LEU A 230 41.33 -7.36 5.40
CA LEU A 230 42.31 -7.48 4.31
C LEU A 230 43.65 -6.81 4.65
N MET A 231 43.61 -5.62 5.26
CA MET A 231 44.83 -4.91 5.66
C MET A 231 45.65 -5.73 6.67
N LEU A 232 44.98 -6.28 7.69
CA LEU A 232 45.62 -7.07 8.74
C LEU A 232 46.12 -8.42 8.21
N GLN A 233 45.40 -9.07 7.30
CA GLN A 233 45.89 -10.26 6.60
C GLN A 233 47.10 -9.94 5.72
N GLY A 234 47.12 -8.79 5.05
CA GLY A 234 48.28 -8.32 4.27
C GLY A 234 49.56 -8.23 5.12
N LEU A 235 49.45 -7.74 6.36
CA LEU A 235 50.56 -7.70 7.31
C LEU A 235 51.00 -9.10 7.77
N ASP A 236 50.08 -10.06 7.84
CA ASP A 236 50.41 -11.46 8.18
C ASP A 236 51.23 -12.14 7.08
N TYR A 237 50.87 -11.90 5.81
CA TYR A 237 51.61 -12.42 4.66
C TYR A 237 53.04 -11.88 4.58
N THR A 238 53.25 -10.60 4.89
CA THR A 238 54.60 -10.02 4.88
C THR A 238 55.47 -10.61 5.99
N VAL A 239 54.92 -10.81 7.19
CA VAL A 239 55.67 -11.46 8.29
C VAL A 239 55.96 -12.92 7.97
N THR A 240 55.01 -13.65 7.40
CA THR A 240 55.21 -15.04 6.95
C THR A 240 56.36 -15.15 5.95
N ALA A 241 56.46 -14.21 5.01
CA ALA A 241 57.53 -14.17 4.02
C ALA A 241 58.91 -13.87 4.61
N VAL A 242 58.97 -13.16 5.75
CA VAL A 242 60.22 -12.73 6.40
C VAL A 242 60.74 -13.77 7.41
N GLN A 243 59.86 -14.44 8.16
CA GLN A 243 60.29 -15.19 9.35
C GLN A 243 60.95 -16.56 9.09
N GLY A 244 60.83 -17.17 7.88
CA GLY A 244 61.48 -18.46 7.52
C GLY A 244 61.05 -19.68 8.35
N PRO A 245 61.04 -20.94 7.87
CA PRO A 245 60.36 -22.06 8.56
C PRO A 245 60.79 -22.27 10.04
N GLY A 246 59.82 -22.44 10.96
CA GLY A 246 60.06 -22.84 12.38
C GLY A 246 59.55 -21.91 13.50
N HIS A 247 58.82 -20.84 13.19
CA HIS A 247 58.28 -19.86 14.16
C HIS A 247 56.87 -20.20 14.67
N ASP A 248 56.52 -19.63 15.83
CA ASP A 248 55.20 -19.80 16.47
C ASP A 248 54.07 -19.34 15.55
N ARG A 249 53.02 -20.17 15.47
CA ARG A 249 51.82 -19.92 14.68
C ARG A 249 50.65 -19.61 15.59
N TYR A 250 49.81 -18.69 15.13
CA TYR A 250 48.61 -18.26 15.82
C TYR A 250 47.36 -18.81 15.13
N GLY A 251 46.25 -18.86 15.86
CA GLY A 251 44.99 -19.38 15.34
C GLY A 251 43.83 -19.20 16.29
N PHE A 252 42.64 -19.42 15.76
CA PHE A 252 41.39 -19.35 16.50
C PHE A 252 40.37 -20.31 15.90
N ALA A 253 39.63 -21.03 16.74
CA ALA A 253 38.79 -22.15 16.32
C ALA A 253 37.76 -21.80 15.22
N SER A 254 37.27 -20.55 15.16
CA SER A 254 36.27 -20.11 14.18
C SER A 254 36.82 -19.73 12.79
N ILE A 255 38.15 -19.60 12.64
CA ILE A 255 38.79 -19.17 11.37
C ILE A 255 39.98 -20.05 10.96
N GLY A 256 40.40 -20.98 11.82
CA GLY A 256 41.50 -21.90 11.58
C GLY A 256 42.79 -21.52 12.31
N TYR A 257 43.81 -22.33 12.07
CA TYR A 257 45.16 -22.18 12.63
C TYR A 257 46.15 -21.97 11.49
N ASN A 258 47.36 -21.45 11.78
CA ASN A 258 48.51 -21.20 10.88
C ASN A 258 48.82 -19.75 10.48
N TYR A 259 48.29 -18.75 11.19
CA TYR A 259 48.67 -17.35 10.99
C TYR A 259 50.05 -17.05 11.57
N ALA A 260 50.86 -16.21 10.93
CA ALA A 260 52.18 -15.84 11.43
C ALA A 260 52.13 -14.78 12.56
N THR A 261 51.00 -14.08 12.69
CA THR A 261 50.79 -13.02 13.66
C THR A 261 49.39 -13.06 14.25
N MET A 262 49.23 -12.49 15.45
CA MET A 262 47.90 -12.23 16.02
C MET A 262 47.07 -11.24 15.17
N SER A 263 47.73 -10.34 14.45
CA SER A 263 47.08 -9.43 13.49
C SER A 263 46.41 -10.22 12.35
N GLY A 264 47.04 -11.28 11.85
CA GLY A 264 46.44 -12.17 10.86
C GLY A 264 45.17 -12.86 11.36
N VAL A 265 45.19 -13.35 12.60
CA VAL A 265 44.01 -13.93 13.28
C VAL A 265 42.89 -12.89 13.40
N GLN A 266 43.20 -11.69 13.88
CA GLN A 266 42.23 -10.60 14.01
C GLN A 266 41.67 -10.17 12.65
N GLY A 267 42.51 -10.09 11.63
CA GLY A 267 42.11 -9.73 10.26
C GLY A 267 41.16 -10.75 9.65
N ALA A 268 41.46 -12.03 9.79
CA ALA A 268 40.58 -13.11 9.36
C ALA A 268 39.24 -13.14 10.11
N GLN A 269 39.23 -12.86 11.42
CA GLN A 269 37.99 -12.72 12.17
C GLN A 269 37.13 -11.54 11.66
N GLN A 270 37.72 -10.37 11.45
CA GLN A 270 37.00 -9.18 10.94
C GLN A 270 36.47 -9.40 9.52
N TYR A 271 37.28 -10.01 8.65
CA TYR A 271 36.87 -10.33 7.28
C TYR A 271 35.70 -11.32 7.26
N HIS A 272 35.76 -12.39 8.07
CA HIS A 272 34.67 -13.35 8.21
C HIS A 272 33.42 -12.71 8.84
N GLN A 273 33.58 -11.79 9.80
CA GLN A 273 32.46 -11.04 10.36
C GLN A 273 31.79 -10.19 9.28
N GLY A 274 32.56 -9.45 8.47
CA GLY A 274 32.04 -8.68 7.35
C GLY A 274 31.29 -9.57 6.33
N MET A 275 31.88 -10.69 5.90
CA MET A 275 31.22 -11.61 4.97
C MET A 275 29.90 -12.20 5.49
N ASN A 276 29.80 -12.42 6.81
CA ASN A 276 28.62 -13.01 7.43
C ASN A 276 27.59 -11.96 7.92
N MET A 277 27.85 -10.67 7.74
CA MET A 277 26.85 -9.64 8.02
C MET A 277 25.75 -9.72 6.95
N ASN A 278 24.53 -10.08 7.37
CA ASN A 278 23.35 -10.03 6.51
C ASN A 278 23.00 -8.57 6.19
N VAL A 279 23.48 -8.09 5.05
CA VAL A 279 23.19 -6.76 4.53
C VAL A 279 22.48 -6.94 3.20
N VAL A 280 21.45 -6.12 2.97
CA VAL A 280 20.78 -6.00 1.68
C VAL A 280 21.83 -5.79 0.59
N ASN A 281 21.61 -6.37 -0.60
CA ASN A 281 22.56 -6.29 -1.72
C ASN A 281 23.00 -4.83 -1.92
N GLY A 282 24.32 -4.58 -1.94
CA GLY A 282 24.87 -3.22 -2.01
C GLY A 282 24.38 -2.42 -3.23
N GLY A 283 24.03 -3.09 -4.33
CA GLY A 283 23.42 -2.47 -5.50
C GLY A 283 22.04 -1.86 -5.23
N ASP A 284 21.22 -2.53 -4.42
CA ASP A 284 19.86 -2.06 -4.07
C ASP A 284 19.94 -0.79 -3.22
N VAL A 285 20.93 -0.68 -2.32
CA VAL A 285 21.11 0.52 -1.47
C VAL A 285 21.47 1.75 -2.29
N VAL A 286 22.30 1.58 -3.33
CA VAL A 286 22.67 2.68 -4.26
C VAL A 286 21.47 3.07 -5.11
N LEU A 287 20.72 2.10 -5.64
CA LEU A 287 19.51 2.35 -6.42
C LEU A 287 18.47 3.12 -5.60
N VAL A 288 18.21 2.71 -4.36
CA VAL A 288 17.23 3.42 -3.50
C VAL A 288 17.74 4.83 -3.16
N ALA A 289 19.05 5.04 -2.99
CA ALA A 289 19.60 6.39 -2.80
C ALA A 289 19.42 7.30 -4.03
N GLN A 290 19.56 6.75 -5.24
CA GLN A 290 19.31 7.47 -6.48
C GLN A 290 17.81 7.81 -6.63
N LEU A 291 16.94 6.85 -6.35
CA LEU A 291 15.48 7.05 -6.38
C LEU A 291 15.03 8.08 -5.33
N GLU A 292 15.63 8.11 -4.14
CA GLU A 292 15.38 9.16 -3.14
C GLU A 292 15.77 10.56 -3.66
N GLN A 293 16.90 10.69 -4.36
CA GLN A 293 17.30 11.98 -4.95
C GLN A 293 16.32 12.43 -6.02
N MET A 294 15.94 11.52 -6.93
CA MET A 294 14.95 11.81 -7.97
C MET A 294 13.60 12.23 -7.38
N TRP A 295 13.16 11.59 -6.29
CA TRP A 295 11.91 11.96 -5.64
C TRP A 295 11.98 13.35 -4.99
N LYS A 296 13.09 13.69 -4.33
CA LYS A 296 13.33 15.03 -3.75
C LYS A 296 13.44 16.15 -4.79
N GLU A 297 13.70 15.84 -6.06
CA GLU A 297 13.71 16.81 -7.15
C GLU A 297 12.30 17.13 -7.68
N VAL A 298 11.31 16.28 -7.35
CA VAL A 298 9.93 16.38 -7.86
C VAL A 298 8.95 16.88 -6.79
N GLU A 299 9.31 16.83 -5.50
CA GLU A 299 8.66 17.59 -4.41
C GLU A 299 9.11 19.07 -4.40
#